data_AF-A0A0M2V1C2-F1
#
_entry.id   AF-A0A0M2V1C2-F1
#
_cell.length_a   1.000
_cell.length_b   1.000
_cell.length_c   1.000
_cell.angle_alpha   90.00
_cell.angle_beta   90.00
_cell.angle_gamma   90.00
#
_symmetry.space_group_name_H-M   'P 1'
#
loop_
_entity.id
_entity.type
_entity.pdbx_description
1 polymer ?
#
loop_
_entity_poly.entity_id
_entity_poly.type
_entity_poly.pdbx_seq_one_letter_code
_entity_poly.pdbx_strand_id
1 'polypeptide(L)'
;MFQYSLADDERYGLQEKGFLFRLAFFVCRTHVQRRKRIVSFERYSLEGSVTWQNKEVLRRVTVSDKEHEFAKSMNRESGFLKEIVEKNITQKLIPKGMSWFGCMGGISLVAFLIQTITGVFLMFYFVPSTKEAVASIQQITHHVPFGWFMQHIHAVGPNIMIGVVVGHMARIFYKGIYRHPRELHWVSGSCLFILTLLMYYTGNLLSVGNMNEPVAIRLSYLYVVHVAVIPGIMVSFMGMHFFMIRKTGICEPL
;
A
#
# COMPACT_ATOMS: atom_id res chain seq x y z
N MET A 1 -53.57 10.11 38.58
CA MET A 1 -54.51 9.03 38.16
C MET A 1 -55.17 9.50 36.88
N PHE A 2 -55.38 8.57 35.94
CA PHE A 2 -55.87 8.70 34.56
C PHE A 2 -54.83 8.84 33.44
N GLN A 3 -54.53 7.66 32.89
CA GLN A 3 -54.09 7.38 31.52
C GLN A 3 -55.03 8.01 30.49
N TYR A 4 -54.48 8.56 29.40
CA TYR A 4 -55.15 8.63 28.10
C TYR A 4 -54.14 8.48 26.95
N SER A 5 -54.26 7.34 26.26
CA SER A 5 -54.23 7.15 24.81
C SER A 5 -53.28 7.98 23.95
N LEU A 6 -52.09 7.43 23.66
CA LEU A 6 -51.24 7.80 22.52
C LEU A 6 -50.83 6.55 21.69
N ALA A 7 -51.64 5.49 21.72
CA ALA A 7 -51.35 4.24 20.99
C ALA A 7 -52.03 4.14 19.61
N ASP A 8 -52.80 5.16 19.20
CA ASP A 8 -53.61 5.09 17.97
C ASP A 8 -53.10 5.95 16.81
N ASP A 9 -52.14 6.86 17.01
CA ASP A 9 -51.63 7.74 15.93
C ASP A 9 -50.56 7.04 15.04
N GLU A 10 -49.78 6.11 15.60
CA GLU A 10 -48.76 5.37 14.83
C GLU A 10 -49.35 4.33 13.85
N ARG A 11 -50.59 3.88 14.07
CA ARG A 11 -51.19 2.81 13.24
C ARG A 11 -51.74 3.31 11.90
N TYR A 12 -52.16 4.57 11.80
CA TYR A 12 -52.68 5.13 10.54
C TYR A 12 -51.57 5.57 9.57
N GLY A 13 -50.41 5.99 10.09
CA GLY A 13 -49.26 6.40 9.25
C GLY A 13 -48.48 5.24 8.60
N LEU A 14 -48.63 4.01 9.12
CA LEU A 14 -47.94 2.81 8.59
C LEU A 14 -48.76 2.07 7.51
N GLN A 15 -50.09 2.22 7.51
CA GLN A 15 -50.96 1.54 6.54
C GLN A 15 -51.00 2.24 5.18
N GLU A 16 -50.93 3.58 5.12
CA GLU A 16 -50.83 4.32 3.86
C GLU A 16 -49.49 4.10 3.14
N LYS A 17 -48.39 3.98 3.91
CA LYS A 17 -47.05 3.76 3.34
C LYS A 17 -46.92 2.39 2.66
N GLY A 18 -47.69 1.39 3.12
CA GLY A 18 -47.72 0.05 2.52
C GLY A 18 -48.45 -0.02 1.18
N PHE A 19 -49.50 0.79 0.98
CA PHE A 19 -50.29 0.78 -0.26
C PHE A 19 -49.56 1.54 -1.40
N LEU A 20 -48.94 2.68 -1.08
CA LEU A 20 -48.13 3.45 -2.03
C LEU A 20 -46.86 2.71 -2.49
N PHE A 21 -46.20 1.96 -1.59
CA PHE A 21 -45.05 1.13 -1.98
C PHE A 21 -45.43 -0.04 -2.89
N ARG A 22 -46.59 -0.67 -2.66
CA ARG A 22 -47.08 -1.78 -3.49
C ARG A 22 -47.51 -1.32 -4.88
N LEU A 23 -48.10 -0.12 -5.00
CA LEU A 23 -48.45 0.45 -6.31
C LEU A 23 -47.20 0.87 -7.11
N ALA A 24 -46.20 1.49 -6.45
CA ALA A 24 -44.94 1.86 -7.10
C ALA A 24 -44.15 0.64 -7.61
N PHE A 25 -44.10 -0.45 -6.84
CA PHE A 25 -43.47 -1.70 -7.28
C PHE A 25 -44.25 -2.39 -8.41
N PHE A 26 -45.57 -2.35 -8.41
CA PHE A 26 -46.38 -2.94 -9.49
C PHE A 26 -46.27 -2.16 -10.81
N VAL A 27 -46.28 -0.82 -10.75
CA VAL A 27 -46.06 0.04 -11.93
C VAL A 27 -44.62 -0.12 -12.44
N CYS A 28 -43.62 -0.18 -11.56
CA CYS A 28 -42.24 -0.42 -11.97
C CYS A 28 -42.03 -1.81 -12.60
N ARG A 29 -42.66 -2.86 -12.02
CA ARG A 29 -42.53 -4.24 -12.52
C ARG A 29 -43.23 -4.45 -13.86
N THR A 30 -44.37 -3.79 -14.10
CA THR A 30 -45.06 -3.83 -15.41
C THR A 30 -44.33 -3.01 -16.48
N HIS A 31 -43.71 -1.87 -16.14
CA HIS A 31 -42.86 -1.11 -17.07
C HIS A 31 -41.57 -1.83 -17.44
N VAL A 32 -40.91 -2.51 -16.48
CA VAL A 32 -39.70 -3.29 -16.73
C VAL A 32 -40.01 -4.54 -17.57
N GLN A 33 -41.14 -5.20 -17.35
CA GLN A 33 -41.59 -6.34 -18.17
C GLN A 33 -41.97 -5.92 -19.60
N ARG A 34 -42.62 -4.75 -19.79
CA ARG A 34 -42.91 -4.21 -21.13
C ARG A 34 -41.64 -3.83 -21.90
N ARG A 35 -40.64 -3.19 -21.25
CA ARG A 35 -39.36 -2.87 -21.92
C ARG A 35 -38.61 -4.12 -22.37
N LYS A 36 -38.56 -5.18 -21.56
CA LYS A 36 -37.87 -6.43 -21.96
C LYS A 36 -38.53 -7.12 -23.16
N ARG A 37 -39.86 -7.05 -23.27
CA ARG A 37 -40.60 -7.66 -24.39
C ARG A 37 -40.46 -6.87 -25.69
N ILE A 38 -40.44 -5.53 -25.62
CA ILE A 38 -40.23 -4.66 -26.79
C ILE A 38 -38.80 -4.80 -27.34
N VAL A 39 -37.78 -4.77 -26.48
CA VAL A 39 -36.37 -4.92 -26.90
C VAL A 39 -36.10 -6.31 -27.50
N SER A 40 -36.82 -7.36 -27.06
CA SER A 40 -36.74 -8.70 -27.63
C SER A 40 -37.40 -8.81 -29.01
N PHE A 41 -38.56 -8.17 -29.21
CA PHE A 41 -39.27 -8.19 -30.49
C PHE A 41 -38.55 -7.36 -31.57
N GLU A 42 -37.98 -6.22 -31.18
CA GLU A 42 -37.21 -5.35 -32.08
C GLU A 42 -35.88 -5.98 -32.51
N ARG A 43 -35.24 -6.77 -31.62
CA ARG A 43 -34.03 -7.54 -31.98
C ARG A 43 -34.33 -8.66 -32.98
N TYR A 44 -35.46 -9.37 -32.83
CA TYR A 44 -35.88 -10.42 -33.78
C TYR A 44 -36.30 -9.85 -35.16
N SER A 45 -36.95 -8.69 -35.20
CA SER A 45 -37.35 -8.05 -36.47
C SER A 45 -36.16 -7.47 -37.26
N LEU A 46 -35.10 -7.03 -36.56
CA LEU A 46 -33.86 -6.56 -37.18
C LEU A 46 -32.97 -7.72 -37.64
N GLU A 47 -32.90 -8.84 -36.91
CA GLU A 47 -32.09 -9.99 -37.35
C GLU A 47 -32.58 -10.61 -38.67
N GLY A 48 -33.88 -10.50 -38.99
CA GLY A 48 -34.45 -10.99 -40.26
C GLY A 48 -34.32 -10.06 -41.48
N SER A 49 -33.91 -8.80 -41.30
CA SER A 49 -33.87 -7.78 -42.38
C SER A 49 -32.53 -7.05 -42.50
N VAL A 50 -31.52 -7.48 -41.76
CA VAL A 50 -30.16 -6.92 -41.84
C VAL A 50 -29.38 -7.61 -42.94
N THR A 51 -29.37 -6.97 -44.11
CA THR A 51 -28.43 -7.28 -45.20
C THR A 51 -26.97 -7.09 -44.70
N TRP A 52 -26.00 -7.78 -45.31
CA TRP A 52 -24.58 -7.70 -44.93
C TRP A 52 -24.06 -6.25 -44.82
N GLN A 53 -24.57 -5.35 -45.64
CA GLN A 53 -24.26 -3.92 -45.63
C GLN A 53 -24.65 -3.22 -44.31
N ASN A 54 -25.82 -3.55 -43.73
CA ASN A 54 -26.29 -2.96 -42.48
C ASN A 54 -25.55 -3.50 -41.25
N LYS A 55 -25.10 -4.76 -41.27
CA LYS A 55 -24.23 -5.33 -40.21
C LYS A 55 -22.91 -4.57 -40.08
N GLU A 56 -22.32 -4.18 -41.21
CA GLU A 56 -21.03 -3.47 -41.20
C GLU A 56 -21.16 -2.00 -40.80
N VAL A 57 -22.28 -1.35 -41.13
CA VAL A 57 -22.60 0.00 -40.64
C VAL A 57 -22.83 -0.01 -39.13
N LEU A 58 -23.64 -0.94 -38.61
CA LEU A 58 -23.88 -1.06 -37.17
C LEU A 58 -22.60 -1.42 -36.43
N ARG A 59 -21.76 -2.33 -36.97
CA ARG A 59 -20.45 -2.63 -36.40
C ARG A 59 -19.59 -1.37 -36.31
N ARG A 60 -19.52 -0.57 -37.37
CA ARG A 60 -18.74 0.70 -37.37
C ARG A 60 -19.26 1.71 -36.35
N VAL A 61 -20.58 1.90 -36.22
CA VAL A 61 -21.16 2.79 -35.20
C VAL A 61 -20.81 2.31 -33.79
N THR A 62 -20.99 1.02 -33.51
CA THR A 62 -20.66 0.47 -32.18
C THR A 62 -19.18 0.50 -31.84
N VAL A 63 -18.28 0.39 -32.83
CA VAL A 63 -16.83 0.53 -32.63
C VAL A 63 -16.49 1.99 -32.34
N SER A 64 -17.05 2.94 -33.10
CA SER A 64 -16.83 4.38 -32.89
C SER A 64 -17.34 4.84 -31.51
N ASP A 65 -18.51 4.37 -31.08
CA ASP A 65 -19.05 4.69 -29.75
C ASP A 65 -18.17 4.12 -28.63
N LYS A 66 -17.64 2.89 -28.81
CA LYS A 66 -16.72 2.27 -27.86
C LYS A 66 -15.37 3.01 -27.80
N GLU A 67 -14.85 3.46 -28.93
CA GLU A 67 -13.62 4.26 -28.99
C GLU A 67 -13.80 5.61 -28.30
N HIS A 68 -14.95 6.27 -28.49
CA HIS A 68 -15.26 7.54 -27.83
C HIS A 68 -15.45 7.38 -26.31
N GLU A 69 -16.16 6.35 -25.85
CA GLU A 69 -16.31 6.05 -24.42
C GLU A 69 -14.96 5.65 -23.78
N PHE A 70 -14.13 4.88 -24.48
CA PHE A 70 -12.78 4.54 -24.04
C PHE A 70 -11.91 5.79 -23.90
N ALA A 71 -11.87 6.64 -24.93
CA ALA A 71 -11.14 7.91 -24.92
C ALA A 71 -11.62 8.85 -23.79
N LYS A 72 -12.93 8.92 -23.56
CA LYS A 72 -13.53 9.68 -22.45
C LYS A 72 -13.13 9.13 -21.08
N SER A 73 -13.08 7.80 -20.92
CA SER A 73 -12.63 7.16 -19.67
C SER A 73 -11.15 7.45 -19.41
N MET A 74 -10.29 7.33 -20.43
CA MET A 74 -8.86 7.65 -20.35
C MET A 74 -8.63 9.11 -20.01
N ASN A 75 -9.38 10.04 -20.61
CA ASN A 75 -9.22 11.47 -20.34
C ASN A 75 -9.66 11.81 -18.91
N ARG A 76 -10.71 11.15 -18.38
CA ARG A 76 -11.14 11.30 -16.98
C ARG A 76 -10.10 10.77 -16.00
N GLU A 77 -9.54 9.59 -16.23
CA GLU A 77 -8.48 9.03 -15.37
C GLU A 77 -7.20 9.86 -15.41
N SER A 78 -6.77 10.29 -16.61
CA SER A 78 -5.61 11.16 -16.75
C SER A 78 -5.81 12.53 -16.10
N GLY A 79 -7.03 13.08 -16.12
CA GLY A 79 -7.38 14.33 -15.42
C GLY A 79 -7.29 14.18 -13.90
N PHE A 80 -7.83 13.10 -13.36
CA PHE A 80 -7.74 12.77 -11.92
C PHE A 80 -6.28 12.56 -11.48
N LEU A 81 -5.49 11.82 -12.27
CA LEU A 81 -4.07 11.61 -12.00
C LEU A 81 -3.29 12.93 -12.04
N LYS A 82 -3.56 13.80 -13.02
CA LYS A 82 -2.95 15.14 -13.11
C LYS A 82 -3.25 15.97 -11.87
N GLU A 83 -4.50 15.97 -11.40
CA GLU A 83 -4.88 16.71 -10.19
C GLU A 83 -4.16 16.17 -8.94
N ILE A 84 -4.09 14.85 -8.77
CA ILE A 84 -3.34 14.22 -7.67
C ILE A 84 -1.86 14.60 -7.74
N VAL A 85 -1.26 14.50 -8.92
CA VAL A 85 0.16 14.82 -9.15
C VAL A 85 0.42 16.29 -8.84
N GLU A 86 -0.42 17.19 -9.33
CA GLU A 86 -0.22 18.62 -9.16
C GLU A 86 -0.33 19.03 -7.68
N LYS A 87 -1.36 18.54 -6.98
CA LYS A 87 -1.56 18.81 -5.55
C LYS A 87 -0.48 18.20 -4.66
N ASN A 88 -0.01 16.98 -4.96
CA ASN A 88 0.91 16.26 -4.06
C ASN A 88 2.40 16.43 -4.40
N ILE A 89 2.73 16.79 -5.66
CA ILE A 89 4.11 16.83 -6.17
C ILE A 89 4.47 18.26 -6.59
N THR A 90 3.71 18.87 -7.50
CA THR A 90 4.11 20.14 -8.13
C THR A 90 3.99 21.33 -7.20
N GLN A 91 2.92 21.40 -6.40
CA GLN A 91 2.69 22.54 -5.50
C GLN A 91 3.48 22.47 -4.19
N LYS A 92 4.20 21.37 -3.93
CA LYS A 92 5.00 21.23 -2.70
C LYS A 92 6.31 21.98 -2.83
N LEU A 93 6.35 23.20 -2.32
CA LEU A 93 7.56 24.02 -2.27
C LEU A 93 8.62 23.35 -1.38
N ILE A 94 9.76 23.00 -1.99
CA ILE A 94 10.95 22.53 -1.28
C ILE A 94 11.81 23.76 -1.00
N PRO A 95 12.26 23.99 0.25
CA PRO A 95 13.13 25.13 0.56
C PRO A 95 14.43 25.05 -0.27
N LYS A 96 14.79 26.17 -0.91
CA LYS A 96 16.01 26.29 -1.71
C LYS A 96 17.22 26.19 -0.77
N GLY A 97 18.26 25.43 -1.15
CA GLY A 97 19.50 25.29 -0.35
C GLY A 97 19.58 24.06 0.55
N MET A 98 18.90 22.95 0.22
CA MET A 98 19.02 21.70 0.97
C MET A 98 20.44 21.11 0.87
N SER A 99 21.17 21.09 2.00
CA SER A 99 22.48 20.42 2.11
C SER A 99 22.39 18.92 1.82
N TRP A 100 23.49 18.29 1.37
CA TRP A 100 23.59 16.83 1.21
C TRP A 100 23.13 16.04 2.45
N PHE A 101 23.47 16.52 3.65
CA PHE A 101 23.03 15.97 4.93
C PHE A 101 21.50 15.99 5.14
N GLY A 102 20.77 16.85 4.41
CA GLY A 102 19.32 16.89 4.38
C GLY A 102 18.69 15.65 3.75
N CYS A 103 19.42 14.97 2.86
CA CYS A 103 18.94 13.79 2.15
C CYS A 103 19.11 12.48 2.93
N MET A 104 19.81 12.48 4.08
CA MET A 104 20.13 11.25 4.83
C MET A 104 18.89 10.44 5.24
N GLY A 105 17.76 11.09 5.53
CA GLY A 105 16.50 10.39 5.82
C GLY A 105 15.91 9.68 4.60
N GLY A 106 16.12 10.21 3.39
CA GLY A 106 15.76 9.51 2.15
C GLY A 106 16.73 8.38 1.82
N ILE A 107 18.04 8.59 2.07
CA ILE A 107 19.07 7.56 1.86
C ILE A 107 18.83 6.36 2.79
N SER A 108 18.44 6.57 4.05
CA SER A 108 18.11 5.47 4.96
C SER A 108 16.88 4.67 4.48
N LEU A 109 15.87 5.32 3.88
CA LEU A 109 14.74 4.62 3.26
C LEU A 109 15.21 3.76 2.09
N VAL A 110 16.08 4.27 1.20
CA VAL A 110 16.62 3.50 0.09
C VAL A 110 17.43 2.30 0.61
N ALA A 111 18.24 2.48 1.65
CA ALA A 111 18.98 1.39 2.28
C ALA A 111 18.03 0.33 2.86
N PHE A 112 16.96 0.74 3.53
CA PHE A 112 15.92 -0.18 4.03
C PHE A 112 15.23 -0.97 2.90
N LEU A 113 14.92 -0.31 1.78
CA LEU A 113 14.34 -0.99 0.61
C LEU A 113 15.29 -2.02 0.01
N ILE A 114 16.59 -1.69 -0.11
CA ILE A 114 17.61 -2.63 -0.56
C ILE A 114 17.66 -3.84 0.38
N GLN A 115 17.69 -3.62 1.69
CA GLN A 115 17.70 -4.71 2.68
C GLN A 115 16.42 -5.57 2.63
N THR A 116 15.27 -4.96 2.37
CA THR A 116 14.01 -5.68 2.21
C THR A 116 14.04 -6.56 0.97
N ILE A 117 14.49 -6.03 -0.16
CA ILE A 117 14.55 -6.77 -1.44
C ILE A 117 15.53 -7.94 -1.32
N THR A 118 16.73 -7.70 -0.79
CA THR A 118 17.71 -8.78 -0.61
C THR A 118 17.25 -9.79 0.43
N GLY A 119 16.60 -9.36 1.51
CA GLY A 119 16.04 -10.26 2.53
C GLY A 119 14.94 -11.16 1.98
N VAL A 120 14.00 -10.60 1.20
CA VAL A 120 12.95 -11.38 0.51
C VAL A 120 13.56 -12.39 -0.47
N PHE A 121 14.62 -12.00 -1.19
CA PHE A 121 15.33 -12.94 -2.06
C PHE A 121 15.92 -14.12 -1.26
N LEU A 122 16.61 -13.86 -0.15
CA LEU A 122 17.21 -14.91 0.69
C LEU A 122 16.14 -15.79 1.37
N MET A 123 15.00 -15.21 1.71
CA MET A 123 13.87 -15.91 2.33
C MET A 123 13.39 -17.12 1.50
N PHE A 124 13.45 -17.04 0.16
CA PHE A 124 13.01 -18.13 -0.71
C PHE A 124 13.91 -19.37 -0.68
N TYR A 125 15.17 -19.22 -0.26
CA TYR A 125 16.17 -20.30 -0.31
C TYR A 125 16.65 -20.74 1.09
N PHE A 126 16.50 -19.90 2.10
CA PHE A 126 16.95 -20.20 3.45
C PHE A 126 16.02 -21.20 4.16
N VAL A 127 16.60 -22.24 4.76
CA VAL A 127 15.85 -23.25 5.52
C VAL A 127 16.09 -23.05 7.02
N PRO A 128 15.09 -22.62 7.81
CA PRO A 128 15.24 -22.37 9.25
C PRO A 128 15.21 -23.67 10.08
N SER A 129 16.13 -24.60 9.80
CA SER A 129 16.27 -25.88 10.49
C SER A 129 17.66 -25.99 11.11
N THR A 130 17.76 -26.49 12.34
CA THR A 130 19.05 -26.63 13.04
C THR A 130 20.05 -27.53 12.31
N LYS A 131 19.55 -28.48 11.51
CA LYS A 131 20.38 -29.42 10.74
C LYS A 131 20.80 -28.86 9.38
N GLU A 132 19.97 -28.02 8.77
CA GLU A 132 20.10 -27.65 7.36
C GLU A 132 20.41 -26.16 7.15
N ALA A 133 20.33 -25.31 8.17
CA ALA A 133 20.50 -23.87 8.02
C ALA A 133 21.85 -23.49 7.39
N VAL A 134 22.95 -24.04 7.91
CA VAL A 134 24.30 -23.79 7.37
C VAL A 134 24.43 -24.31 5.93
N ALA A 135 23.90 -25.50 5.66
CA ALA A 135 23.91 -26.07 4.31
C ALA A 135 23.09 -25.20 3.34
N SER A 136 21.94 -24.69 3.76
CA SER A 136 21.10 -23.80 2.93
C SER A 136 21.82 -22.50 2.58
N ILE A 137 22.59 -21.92 3.51
CA ILE A 137 23.42 -20.74 3.24
C ILE A 137 24.49 -21.03 2.19
N GLN A 138 25.19 -22.16 2.31
CA GLN A 138 26.18 -22.58 1.31
C GLN A 138 25.54 -22.82 -0.06
N GLN A 139 24.34 -23.40 -0.09
CA GLN A 139 23.58 -23.57 -1.33
C GLN A 139 23.26 -22.22 -1.99
N ILE A 140 22.84 -21.21 -1.22
CA ILE A 140 22.62 -19.85 -1.73
C ILE A 140 23.93 -19.27 -2.28
N THR A 141 25.06 -19.46 -1.60
CA THR A 141 26.34 -18.88 -2.02
C THR A 141 26.84 -19.47 -3.34
N HIS A 142 26.78 -20.79 -3.47
CA HIS A 142 27.47 -21.50 -4.55
C HIS A 142 26.57 -21.97 -5.69
N HIS A 143 25.28 -22.18 -5.45
CA HIS A 143 24.39 -22.81 -6.42
C HIS A 143 23.28 -21.87 -6.94
N VAL A 144 22.96 -20.79 -6.22
CA VAL A 144 21.95 -19.82 -6.65
C VAL A 144 22.60 -18.70 -7.49
N PRO A 145 22.11 -18.41 -8.71
CA PRO A 145 22.58 -17.28 -9.50
C PRO A 145 22.47 -15.96 -8.72
N PHE A 146 23.55 -15.18 -8.67
CA PHE A 146 23.67 -13.96 -7.86
C PHE A 146 23.47 -14.14 -6.33
N GLY A 147 23.36 -15.38 -5.82
CA GLY A 147 23.09 -15.62 -4.41
C GLY A 147 24.20 -15.12 -3.48
N TRP A 148 25.47 -15.28 -3.86
CA TRP A 148 26.61 -14.69 -3.15
C TRP A 148 26.53 -13.16 -3.06
N PHE A 149 26.10 -12.51 -4.13
CA PHE A 149 26.01 -11.04 -4.22
C PHE A 149 24.88 -10.51 -3.34
N MET A 150 23.71 -11.15 -3.41
CA MET A 150 22.55 -10.81 -2.57
C MET A 150 22.87 -10.98 -1.08
N GLN A 151 23.55 -12.08 -0.71
CA GLN A 151 24.03 -12.29 0.65
C GLN A 151 24.99 -11.19 1.09
N HIS A 152 25.94 -10.80 0.24
CA HIS A 152 26.92 -9.79 0.59
C HIS A 152 26.26 -8.41 0.81
N ILE A 153 25.32 -8.01 -0.04
CA ILE A 153 24.54 -6.78 0.16
C ILE A 153 23.73 -6.85 1.45
N HIS A 154 23.08 -7.98 1.74
CA HIS A 154 22.27 -8.15 2.94
C HIS A 154 23.12 -8.18 4.22
N ALA A 155 24.34 -8.72 4.16
CA ALA A 155 25.25 -8.77 5.31
C ALA A 155 25.93 -7.41 5.58
N VAL A 156 26.35 -6.69 4.53
CA VAL A 156 27.10 -5.42 4.67
C VAL A 156 26.17 -4.22 4.81
N GLY A 157 25.06 -4.20 4.08
CA GLY A 157 24.19 -3.04 3.98
C GLY A 157 23.57 -2.53 5.29
N PRO A 158 23.27 -3.37 6.31
CA PRO A 158 22.83 -2.88 7.62
C PRO A 158 23.85 -1.98 8.30
N ASN A 159 25.16 -2.22 8.14
CA ASN A 159 26.22 -1.36 8.71
C ASN A 159 26.17 0.04 8.10
N ILE A 160 26.01 0.11 6.78
CA ILE A 160 25.86 1.38 6.04
C ILE A 160 24.56 2.07 6.48
N MET A 161 23.45 1.33 6.57
CA MET A 161 22.16 1.85 7.01
C MET A 161 22.24 2.44 8.41
N ILE A 162 22.88 1.76 9.37
CA ILE A 162 23.08 2.28 10.73
C ILE A 162 23.87 3.59 10.68
N GLY A 163 24.98 3.66 9.94
CA GLY A 163 25.76 4.88 9.79
C GLY A 163 24.92 6.06 9.27
N VAL A 164 24.10 5.82 8.24
CA VAL A 164 23.20 6.84 7.67
C VAL A 164 22.11 7.25 8.66
N VAL A 165 21.49 6.30 9.38
CA VAL A 165 20.45 6.60 10.38
C VAL A 165 21.04 7.37 11.55
N VAL A 166 22.22 7.01 12.05
CA VAL A 166 22.92 7.76 13.11
C VAL A 166 23.22 9.18 12.64
N GLY A 167 23.74 9.35 11.41
CA GLY A 167 23.94 10.67 10.81
C GLY A 167 22.64 11.48 10.71
N HIS A 168 21.54 10.84 10.30
CA HIS A 168 20.22 11.45 10.24
C HIS A 168 19.75 11.92 11.62
N MET A 169 19.85 11.07 12.65
CA MET A 169 19.51 11.40 14.03
C MET A 169 20.35 12.57 14.56
N ALA A 170 21.67 12.51 14.36
CA ALA A 170 22.60 13.57 14.76
C ALA A 170 22.22 14.92 14.14
N ARG A 171 21.91 14.96 12.84
CA ARG A 171 21.46 16.19 12.18
C ARG A 171 20.21 16.78 12.83
N ILE A 172 19.19 15.97 13.08
CA ILE A 172 17.93 16.43 13.68
C ILE A 172 18.17 16.99 15.09
N PHE A 173 19.05 16.33 15.84
CA PHE A 173 19.47 16.76 17.18
C PHE A 173 20.23 18.09 17.14
N TYR A 174 21.32 18.17 16.36
CA TYR A 174 22.16 19.38 16.31
C TYR A 174 21.44 20.59 15.72
N LYS A 175 20.55 20.40 14.72
CA LYS A 175 19.75 21.49 14.17
C LYS A 175 18.52 21.84 15.02
N GLY A 176 18.29 21.12 16.13
CA GLY A 176 17.13 21.37 17.01
C GLY A 176 15.77 21.16 16.34
N ILE A 177 15.71 20.39 15.25
CA ILE A 177 14.51 20.24 14.42
C ILE A 177 13.40 19.49 15.18
N TYR A 178 13.78 18.68 16.18
CA TYR A 178 12.86 17.89 17.01
C TYR A 178 11.94 18.71 17.92
N ARG A 179 12.22 20.00 18.13
CA ARG A 179 11.41 20.87 19.00
C ARG A 179 9.98 21.06 18.44
N HIS A 180 9.07 21.56 19.29
CA HIS A 180 7.68 21.85 18.92
C HIS A 180 7.57 22.53 17.53
N PRO A 181 6.68 22.08 16.63
CA PRO A 181 5.61 21.07 16.78
C PRO A 181 6.01 19.63 16.37
N ARG A 182 7.31 19.29 16.31
CA ARG A 182 7.81 18.02 15.72
C ARG A 182 8.31 16.98 16.73
N GLU A 183 7.89 17.09 17.98
CA GLU A 183 8.33 16.18 19.05
C GLU A 183 7.92 14.73 18.76
N LEU A 184 6.71 14.50 18.24
CA LEU A 184 6.25 13.17 17.85
C LEU A 184 7.06 12.57 16.69
N HIS A 185 7.60 13.40 15.80
CA HIS A 185 8.46 12.94 14.73
C HIS A 185 9.76 12.38 15.30
N TRP A 186 10.31 13.04 16.32
CA TRP A 186 11.51 12.59 17.02
C TRP A 186 11.28 11.27 17.74
N VAL A 187 10.20 11.13 18.51
CA VAL A 187 9.86 9.88 19.20
C VAL A 187 9.73 8.73 18.19
N SER A 188 8.98 8.95 17.10
CA SER A 188 8.84 7.98 16.02
C SER A 188 10.18 7.62 15.38
N GLY A 189 11.06 8.59 15.14
CA GLY A 189 12.40 8.37 14.59
C GLY A 189 13.31 7.59 15.55
N SER A 190 13.25 7.88 16.85
CA SER A 190 13.98 7.12 17.88
C SER A 190 13.50 5.66 17.98
N CYS A 191 12.18 5.41 17.88
CA CYS A 191 11.64 4.05 17.80
C CYS A 191 12.17 3.31 16.57
N LEU A 192 12.17 3.95 15.39
CA LEU A 192 12.72 3.37 14.15
C LEU A 192 14.23 3.09 14.27
N PHE A 193 14.99 3.95 14.94
CA PHE A 193 16.41 3.72 15.21
C PHE A 193 16.63 2.48 16.07
N ILE A 194 15.89 2.33 17.17
CA ILE A 194 15.95 1.14 18.04
C ILE A 194 15.57 -0.12 17.26
N LEU A 195 14.50 -0.07 16.46
CA LEU A 195 14.09 -1.21 15.62
C LEU A 195 15.17 -1.56 14.57
N THR A 196 15.87 -0.57 14.03
CA THR A 196 16.99 -0.80 13.09
C THR A 196 18.15 -1.52 13.78
N LEU A 197 18.51 -1.13 15.00
CA LEU A 197 19.52 -1.83 15.80
C LEU A 197 19.09 -3.26 16.15
N LEU A 198 17.80 -3.46 16.45
CA LEU A 198 17.25 -4.78 16.71
C LEU A 198 17.29 -5.68 15.46
N MET A 199 16.97 -5.14 14.28
CA MET A 199 17.14 -5.85 13.01
C MET A 199 18.59 -6.27 12.78
N TYR A 200 19.53 -5.36 13.00
CA TYR A 200 20.96 -5.66 12.87
C TYR A 200 21.39 -6.77 13.84
N TYR A 201 21.00 -6.67 15.11
CA TYR A 201 21.35 -7.66 16.12
C TYR A 201 20.77 -9.05 15.79
N THR A 202 19.47 -9.11 15.50
CA THR A 202 18.80 -10.38 15.17
C THR A 202 19.34 -10.99 13.88
N GLY A 203 19.63 -10.19 12.85
CA GLY A 203 20.22 -10.68 11.60
C GLY A 203 21.63 -11.26 11.79
N ASN A 204 22.45 -10.63 12.64
CA ASN A 204 23.77 -11.16 12.97
C ASN A 204 23.71 -12.52 13.67
N LEU A 205 22.68 -12.78 14.48
CA LEU A 205 22.48 -14.08 15.12
C LEU A 205 22.13 -15.18 14.10
N LEU A 206 21.53 -14.84 12.95
CA LEU A 206 21.30 -15.79 11.84
C LEU A 206 22.55 -16.00 10.96
N SER A 207 23.65 -15.28 11.20
CA SER A 207 24.88 -15.44 10.41
C SER A 207 25.61 -16.73 10.78
N VAL A 208 26.22 -17.39 9.80
CA VAL A 208 26.96 -18.66 9.97
C VAL A 208 27.95 -18.60 11.14
N GLY A 209 28.65 -17.48 11.31
CA GLY A 209 29.66 -17.31 12.36
C GLY A 209 29.09 -17.27 13.79
N ASN A 210 27.79 -17.00 13.96
CA ASN A 210 27.14 -16.85 15.26
C ASN A 210 26.13 -17.97 15.56
N MET A 211 26.01 -18.97 14.68
CA MET A 211 25.17 -20.15 14.90
C MET A 211 25.81 -21.08 15.94
N ASN A 212 25.47 -20.87 17.21
CA ASN A 212 25.84 -21.75 18.34
C ASN A 212 24.61 -22.50 18.88
N GLU A 213 24.82 -23.49 19.77
CA GLU A 213 23.74 -24.32 20.33
C GLU A 213 22.54 -23.52 20.89
N PRO A 214 22.72 -22.47 21.73
CA PRO A 214 21.59 -21.68 22.24
C PRO A 214 20.78 -20.96 21.16
N VAL A 215 21.46 -20.45 20.12
CA VAL A 215 20.80 -19.77 19.00
C VAL A 215 20.09 -20.78 18.11
N ALA A 216 20.71 -21.94 17.85
CA ALA A 216 20.15 -23.00 17.03
C ALA A 216 18.80 -23.48 17.55
N ILE A 217 18.67 -23.72 18.87
CA ILE A 217 17.41 -24.17 19.50
C ILE A 217 16.26 -23.17 19.26
N ARG A 218 16.57 -21.89 19.07
CA ARG A 218 15.58 -20.81 18.87
C ARG A 218 15.54 -20.29 17.43
N LEU A 219 16.18 -20.99 16.49
CA LEU A 219 16.39 -20.50 15.13
C LEU A 219 15.07 -20.14 14.41
N SER A 220 14.06 -20.99 14.52
CA SER A 220 12.76 -20.76 13.87
C SER A 220 12.05 -19.52 14.42
N TYR A 221 12.07 -19.32 15.73
CA TYR A 221 11.53 -18.12 16.37
C TYR A 221 12.29 -16.86 15.93
N LEU A 222 13.62 -16.91 15.97
CA LEU A 222 14.49 -15.81 15.58
C LEU A 222 14.28 -15.43 14.10
N TYR A 223 14.14 -16.44 13.22
CA TYR A 223 13.82 -16.26 11.80
C TYR A 223 12.49 -15.54 11.61
N VAL A 224 11.41 -15.99 12.26
CA VAL A 224 10.08 -15.34 12.14
C VAL A 224 10.12 -13.90 12.65
N VAL A 225 10.80 -13.67 13.77
CA VAL A 225 10.94 -12.33 14.36
C VAL A 225 11.70 -11.40 13.42
N HIS A 226 12.80 -11.86 12.83
CA HIS A 226 13.65 -11.07 11.95
C HIS A 226 13.01 -10.82 10.57
N VAL A 227 12.36 -11.82 9.98
CA VAL A 227 11.83 -11.76 8.62
C VAL A 227 10.46 -11.10 8.56
N ALA A 228 9.60 -11.30 9.56
CA ALA A 228 8.21 -10.86 9.51
C ALA A 228 7.85 -9.84 10.59
N VAL A 229 8.12 -10.14 11.87
CA VAL A 229 7.58 -9.34 12.98
C VAL A 229 8.22 -7.96 13.06
N ILE A 230 9.55 -7.89 13.15
CA ILE A 230 10.25 -6.60 13.27
C ILE A 230 10.06 -5.75 12.01
N PRO A 231 10.23 -6.28 10.77
CA PRO A 231 9.97 -5.50 9.57
C PRO A 231 8.53 -4.99 9.48
N GLY A 232 7.53 -5.79 9.86
CA GLY A 232 6.13 -5.35 9.89
C GLY A 232 5.88 -4.18 10.84
N ILE A 233 6.45 -4.23 12.04
CA ILE A 233 6.41 -3.12 13.00
C ILE A 233 7.14 -1.89 12.43
N MET A 234 8.32 -2.08 11.83
CA MET A 234 9.08 -1.00 11.20
C MET A 234 8.31 -0.32 10.09
N VAL A 235 7.68 -1.06 9.17
CA VAL A 235 6.86 -0.49 8.09
C VAL A 235 5.71 0.35 8.65
N SER A 236 5.06 -0.13 9.72
CA SER A 236 3.99 0.59 10.39
C SER A 236 4.48 1.93 10.98
N PHE A 237 5.60 1.91 11.71
CA PHE A 237 6.22 3.12 12.25
C PHE A 237 6.75 4.05 11.15
N MET A 238 7.29 3.51 10.06
CA MET A 238 7.79 4.27 8.91
C MET A 238 6.65 5.01 8.21
N GLY A 239 5.50 4.35 8.01
CA GLY A 239 4.30 4.96 7.46
C GLY A 239 3.81 6.12 8.31
N MET A 240 3.73 5.92 9.63
CA MET A 240 3.40 6.98 10.59
C MET A 240 4.41 8.14 10.54
N HIS A 241 5.70 7.84 10.49
CA HIS A 241 6.78 8.83 10.43
C HIS A 241 6.66 9.73 9.19
N PHE A 242 6.49 9.14 8.01
CA PHE A 242 6.32 9.89 6.76
C PHE A 242 5.01 10.65 6.67
N PHE A 243 3.93 10.12 7.23
CA PHE A 243 2.66 10.81 7.33
C PHE A 243 2.78 12.10 8.14
N MET A 244 3.43 12.04 9.30
CA MET A 244 3.68 13.23 10.12
C MET A 244 4.59 14.24 9.40
N ILE A 245 5.67 13.80 8.76
CA ILE A 245 6.54 14.68 7.95
C ILE A 245 5.77 15.36 6.81
N ARG A 246 4.86 14.63 6.15
CA ARG A 246 4.03 15.19 5.09
C ARG A 246 3.06 16.26 5.61
N LYS A 247 2.47 16.05 6.79
CA LYS A 247 1.53 17.00 7.42
C LYS A 247 2.21 18.27 7.91
N THR A 248 3.34 18.15 8.60
CA THR A 248 3.99 19.30 9.27
C THR A 248 4.92 20.09 8.33
N GLY A 249 5.30 19.52 7.19
CA GLY A 249 6.23 20.14 6.26
C GLY A 249 7.70 20.00 6.67
N ILE A 250 8.61 20.39 5.78
CA ILE A 250 10.07 20.34 6.01
C ILE A 250 10.49 21.66 6.64
N CYS A 251 11.31 21.61 7.69
CA CYS A 251 11.89 22.83 8.26
C CYS A 251 12.83 23.51 7.25
N GLU A 252 12.75 24.83 7.16
CA GLU A 252 13.71 25.61 6.37
C GLU A 252 15.14 25.40 6.91
N PRO A 253 16.15 25.39 6.03
CA PRO A 253 17.53 25.38 6.47
C PRO A 253 17.83 26.65 7.27
N LEU A 254 18.48 26.48 8.43
CA LEU A 254 19.14 27.56 9.16
C LEU A 254 20.25 28.18 8.32
#